data_AF-A0A0B1PBN0-F1
#
_entry.id   AF-A0A0B1PBN0-F1
#
_cell.length_a   1.000
_cell.length_b   1.000
_cell.length_c   1.000
_cell.angle_alpha   90.00
_cell.angle_beta   90.00
_cell.angle_gamma   90.00
#
_symmetry.space_group_name_H-M   'P 1'
#
loop_
_entity.id
_entity.type
_entity.pdbx_description
1 polymer ?
#
loop_
_entity_poly.entity_id
_entity_poly.type
_entity_poly.pdbx_seq_one_letter_code
_entity_poly.pdbx_strand_id
1 'polypeptide(L)'
;MVTDLQAQLITAFQQSWQNLASAIRGHQFPDDLNPEPLQSSIASTTDTPEKKMVCSLLICYDVKFGEMKAQLESSNNKNSKSASELVHAQGQVIELNKAISLAQQEILHLSQSSSLKNQQLEARLLDISNLKYKLS
;
A
#
# COMPACT_ATOMS: atom_id res chain seq x y z
N MET A 1 3.30 12.52 -26.88
CA MET A 1 4.41 13.26 -26.25
C MET A 1 5.74 12.51 -26.31
N VAL A 2 5.80 11.18 -26.13
CA VAL A 2 7.05 10.38 -26.22
C VAL A 2 7.70 10.41 -27.62
N THR A 3 6.89 10.43 -28.68
CA THR A 3 7.34 10.43 -30.09
C THR A 3 8.13 11.69 -30.48
N ASP A 4 7.83 12.82 -29.86
CA ASP A 4 8.44 14.11 -30.19
C ASP A 4 9.86 14.23 -29.62
N LEU A 5 10.06 13.70 -28.40
CA LEU A 5 11.38 13.65 -27.76
C LEU A 5 12.34 12.69 -28.49
N GLN A 6 11.83 11.54 -28.95
CA GLN A 6 12.62 10.57 -29.71
C GLN A 6 13.08 11.17 -31.06
N ALA A 7 12.21 11.89 -31.74
CA ALA A 7 12.54 12.58 -32.99
C ALA A 7 13.59 13.69 -32.77
N GLN A 8 13.46 14.48 -31.70
CA GLN A 8 14.44 15.51 -31.33
C GLN A 8 15.81 14.92 -30.98
N LEU A 9 15.84 13.81 -30.21
CA LEU A 9 17.06 13.11 -29.85
C LEU A 9 17.77 12.53 -31.08
N ILE A 10 17.01 11.89 -31.97
CA ILE A 10 17.53 11.36 -33.24
C ILE A 10 18.09 12.50 -34.11
N THR A 11 17.42 13.65 -34.15
CA THR A 11 17.87 14.82 -34.91
C THR A 11 19.16 15.40 -34.35
N ALA A 12 19.27 15.50 -33.02
CA ALA A 12 20.50 15.93 -32.35
C ALA A 12 21.66 14.95 -32.63
N PHE A 13 21.41 13.63 -32.54
CA PHE A 13 22.43 12.64 -32.88
C PHE A 13 22.81 12.64 -34.36
N GLN A 14 21.92 12.99 -35.29
CA GLN A 14 22.29 13.11 -36.70
C GLN A 14 23.28 14.24 -36.97
N GLN A 15 23.28 15.30 -36.15
CA GLN A 15 24.19 16.42 -36.33
C GLN A 15 25.60 16.12 -35.84
N SER A 16 25.72 15.32 -34.78
CA SER A 16 27.03 15.02 -34.19
C SER A 16 27.50 13.60 -34.52
N TRP A 17 26.64 12.60 -34.36
CA TRP A 17 26.98 11.17 -34.27
C TRP A 17 26.11 10.33 -35.24
N GLN A 18 26.27 10.54 -36.55
CA GLN A 18 25.38 9.98 -37.60
C GLN A 18 25.24 8.45 -37.57
N ASN A 19 26.30 7.71 -37.25
CA ASN A 19 26.26 6.25 -37.16
C ASN A 19 25.36 5.79 -36.01
N LEU A 20 25.49 6.44 -34.85
CA LEU A 20 24.62 6.17 -33.71
C LEU A 20 23.17 6.53 -34.01
N ALA A 21 22.95 7.69 -34.64
CA ALA A 21 21.62 8.11 -35.03
C ALA A 21 20.96 7.08 -35.96
N SER A 22 21.73 6.48 -36.86
CA SER A 22 21.25 5.44 -37.79
C SER A 22 20.94 4.12 -37.08
N ALA A 23 21.72 3.76 -36.05
CA ALA A 23 21.50 2.55 -35.25
C ALA A 23 20.24 2.62 -34.36
N ILE A 24 19.89 3.83 -33.90
CA ILE A 24 18.73 4.09 -33.03
C ILE A 24 17.48 4.44 -33.87
N ARG A 25 17.66 4.96 -35.08
CA ARG A 25 16.55 5.36 -35.96
C ARG A 25 15.71 4.14 -36.32
N GLY A 26 14.44 4.16 -35.92
CA GLY A 26 13.49 3.08 -36.18
C GLY A 26 13.58 1.91 -35.20
N HIS A 27 14.45 1.98 -34.17
CA HIS A 27 14.44 1.00 -33.09
C HIS A 27 13.16 1.17 -32.26
N GLN A 28 12.35 0.10 -32.22
CA GLN A 28 11.27 -0.04 -31.26
C GLN A 28 11.78 -0.86 -30.09
N PHE A 29 11.63 -0.30 -28.89
CA PHE A 29 11.89 -1.06 -27.68
C PHE A 29 10.84 -2.19 -27.58
N PRO A 30 11.26 -3.44 -27.41
CA PRO A 30 10.34 -4.54 -27.20
C PRO A 30 9.62 -4.38 -25.85
N ASP A 31 8.43 -4.96 -25.73
CA ASP A 31 7.58 -4.86 -24.52
C ASP A 31 8.26 -5.48 -23.27
N ASP A 32 9.19 -6.41 -23.48
CA ASP A 32 10.01 -7.02 -22.43
C ASP A 32 11.19 -6.13 -21.97
N LEU A 33 11.34 -4.95 -22.57
CA LEU A 33 12.41 -3.98 -22.34
C LEU A 33 13.82 -4.57 -22.53
N ASN A 34 13.97 -5.65 -23.32
CA ASN A 34 15.29 -6.25 -23.59
C ASN A 34 16.19 -5.26 -24.38
N PRO A 35 17.34 -4.82 -23.81
CA PRO A 35 18.22 -3.86 -24.48
C PRO A 35 19.19 -4.50 -25.49
N GLU A 36 19.33 -5.83 -25.51
CA GLU A 36 20.31 -6.55 -26.36
C GLU A 36 20.22 -6.23 -27.87
N PRO A 37 19.03 -6.11 -28.48
CA PRO A 37 18.92 -5.80 -29.90
C PRO A 37 19.46 -4.41 -30.24
N LEU A 38 19.21 -3.42 -29.36
CA LEU A 38 19.71 -2.06 -29.52
C LEU A 38 21.23 -2.00 -29.31
N GLN A 39 21.73 -2.68 -28.29
CA GLN A 39 23.17 -2.77 -28.01
C GLN A 39 23.92 -3.41 -29.19
N SER A 40 23.36 -4.47 -29.77
CA SER A 40 23.93 -5.17 -30.94
C SER A 40 23.94 -4.27 -32.18
N SER A 41 22.84 -3.54 -32.44
CA SER A 41 22.75 -2.57 -33.54
C SER A 41 23.81 -1.46 -33.40
N ILE A 42 23.95 -0.88 -32.21
CA ILE A 42 24.97 0.14 -31.92
C ILE A 42 26.38 -0.45 -32.05
N ALA A 43 26.60 -1.66 -31.54
CA ALA A 43 27.89 -2.33 -31.58
C ALA A 43 28.37 -2.64 -33.01
N SER A 44 27.44 -2.89 -33.94
CA SER A 44 27.71 -3.18 -35.35
C SER A 44 27.94 -1.95 -36.24
N THR A 45 27.55 -0.77 -35.77
CA THR A 45 27.56 0.48 -36.56
C THR A 45 28.67 1.44 -36.16
N THR A 46 29.41 1.17 -35.09
CA THR A 46 30.43 2.08 -34.55
C THR A 46 31.67 1.36 -34.02
N ASP A 47 32.86 1.75 -34.53
CA ASP A 47 34.19 1.37 -33.99
C ASP A 47 34.85 2.53 -33.20
N THR A 48 34.07 3.53 -32.81
CA THR A 48 34.56 4.84 -32.36
C THR A 48 34.14 5.16 -30.91
N PRO A 49 34.74 6.19 -30.25
CA PRO A 49 34.49 6.56 -28.84
C PRO A 49 33.02 6.72 -28.43
N GLU A 50 32.16 6.99 -29.41
CA GLU A 50 30.70 7.12 -29.29
C GLU A 50 30.05 5.86 -28.74
N LYS A 51 30.52 4.69 -29.16
CA LYS A 51 30.06 3.39 -28.63
C LYS A 51 30.30 3.28 -27.12
N LYS A 52 31.49 3.71 -26.66
CA LYS A 52 31.82 3.69 -25.24
C LYS A 52 30.92 4.64 -24.45
N MET A 53 30.64 5.84 -24.97
CA MET A 53 29.80 6.80 -24.27
C MET A 53 28.35 6.33 -24.15
N VAL A 54 27.78 5.74 -25.20
CA VAL A 54 26.40 5.24 -25.19
C VAL A 54 26.26 4.02 -24.32
N CYS A 55 27.20 3.07 -24.38
CA CYS A 55 27.21 1.95 -23.44
C CYS A 55 27.31 2.44 -21.99
N SER A 56 28.16 3.43 -21.70
CA SER A 56 28.23 4.04 -20.36
C SER A 56 26.93 4.71 -19.92
N LEU A 57 26.23 5.39 -20.84
CA LEU A 57 24.93 5.99 -20.56
C LEU A 57 23.84 4.94 -20.30
N LEU A 58 23.82 3.84 -21.07
CA LEU A 58 22.91 2.72 -20.86
C LEU A 58 23.18 2.02 -19.52
N ILE A 59 24.45 1.80 -19.16
CA ILE A 59 24.83 1.24 -17.86
C ILE A 59 24.41 2.18 -16.72
N CYS A 60 24.64 3.49 -16.85
CA CYS A 60 24.19 4.47 -15.86
C CYS A 60 22.65 4.48 -15.72
N TYR A 61 21.94 4.33 -16.84
CA TYR A 61 20.48 4.22 -16.84
C TYR A 61 20.03 2.97 -16.09
N ASP A 62 20.55 1.79 -16.44
CA ASP A 62 20.20 0.52 -15.78
C ASP A 62 20.50 0.55 -14.28
N VAL A 63 21.65 1.08 -13.87
CA VAL A 63 22.00 1.19 -12.44
C VAL A 63 21.01 2.11 -11.72
N LYS A 64 20.77 3.33 -12.22
CA LYS A 64 19.93 4.30 -11.51
C LYS A 64 18.46 3.97 -11.58
N PHE A 65 17.95 3.60 -12.74
CA PHE A 65 16.54 3.24 -12.91
C PHE A 65 16.24 1.86 -12.33
N GLY A 66 17.18 0.91 -12.38
CA GLY A 66 17.05 -0.38 -11.69
C GLY A 66 16.95 -0.21 -10.17
N GLU A 67 17.83 0.60 -9.57
CA GLU A 67 17.76 0.95 -8.15
C GLU A 67 16.41 1.61 -7.80
N MET A 68 15.97 2.60 -8.58
CA MET A 68 14.67 3.27 -8.36
C MET A 68 13.49 2.32 -8.51
N LYS A 69 13.51 1.42 -9.49
CA LYS A 69 12.47 0.40 -9.70
C LYS A 69 12.39 -0.53 -8.49
N ALA A 70 13.52 -1.05 -8.02
CA ALA A 70 13.57 -1.92 -6.84
C ALA A 70 13.07 -1.19 -5.57
N GLN A 71 13.43 0.08 -5.40
CA GLN A 71 12.93 0.91 -4.28
C GLN A 71 11.42 1.15 -4.38
N LEU A 72 10.90 1.38 -5.58
CA LEU A 72 9.47 1.56 -5.83
C LEU A 72 8.69 0.30 -5.53
N GLU A 73 9.14 -0.86 -6.02
CA GLU A 73 8.53 -2.17 -5.74
C GLU A 73 8.56 -2.48 -4.24
N SER A 74 9.70 -2.24 -3.57
CA SER A 74 9.83 -2.39 -2.12
C SER A 74 8.86 -1.49 -1.35
N SER A 75 8.72 -0.23 -1.77
CA SER A 75 7.78 0.71 -1.16
C SER A 75 6.33 0.31 -1.38
N ASN A 76 6.00 -0.19 -2.58
CA ASN A 76 4.66 -0.67 -2.90
C ASN A 76 4.28 -1.90 -2.06
N ASN A 77 5.23 -2.82 -1.85
CA ASN A 77 5.03 -3.99 -0.98
C ASN A 77 4.86 -3.60 0.50
N LYS A 78 5.59 -2.58 0.98
CA LYS A 78 5.38 -2.04 2.33
C LYS A 78 4.00 -1.41 2.46
N ASN A 79 3.58 -0.62 1.47
CA ASN A 79 2.26 0.01 1.47
C ASN A 79 1.12 -1.02 1.44
N SER A 80 1.23 -2.07 0.64
CA SER A 80 0.21 -3.12 0.59
C SER A 80 0.11 -3.87 1.92
N LYS A 81 1.24 -4.15 2.58
CA LYS A 81 1.27 -4.73 3.92
C LYS A 81 0.59 -3.81 4.95
N SER A 82 0.95 -2.53 4.99
CA SER A 82 0.33 -1.56 5.89
C SER A 82 -1.18 -1.42 5.67
N ALA A 83 -1.62 -1.44 4.41
CA ALA A 83 -3.05 -1.39 4.08
C ALA A 83 -3.79 -2.64 4.61
N SER A 84 -3.20 -3.83 4.48
CA SER A 84 -3.76 -5.06 5.05
C SER A 84 -3.84 -5.01 6.58
N GLU A 85 -2.78 -4.53 7.24
CA GLU A 85 -2.74 -4.38 8.70
C GLU A 85 -3.80 -3.39 9.20
N LEU A 86 -4.01 -2.29 8.46
CA LEU A 86 -5.04 -1.29 8.77
C LEU A 86 -6.45 -1.89 8.70
N VAL A 87 -6.76 -2.66 7.65
CA VAL A 87 -8.07 -3.34 7.51
C VAL A 87 -8.28 -4.31 8.66
N HIS A 88 -7.26 -5.08 9.04
CA HIS A 88 -7.33 -6.00 10.17
C HIS A 88 -7.59 -5.26 11.49
N ALA A 89 -6.84 -4.19 11.77
CA ALA A 89 -7.03 -3.37 12.97
C ALA A 89 -8.44 -2.75 13.02
N GLN A 90 -8.95 -2.28 11.88
CA GLN A 90 -10.30 -1.74 11.79
C GLN A 90 -11.37 -2.80 12.09
N GLY A 91 -11.18 -4.03 11.63
CA GLY A 91 -12.03 -5.17 11.99
C GLY A 91 -12.03 -5.45 13.50
N GLN A 92 -10.86 -5.43 14.14
CA GLN A 92 -10.75 -5.61 15.59
C GLN A 92 -11.45 -4.51 16.38
N VAL A 93 -11.39 -3.26 15.93
CA VAL A 93 -12.11 -2.13 16.57
C VAL A 93 -13.62 -2.33 16.49
N ILE A 94 -14.14 -2.81 15.34
CA ILE A 94 -15.57 -3.08 15.17
C ILE A 94 -16.03 -4.19 16.12
N GLU A 95 -15.28 -5.30 16.20
CA GLU A 95 -15.59 -6.40 17.12
C GLU A 95 -15.53 -5.94 18.59
N LEU A 96 -14.52 -5.15 18.96
CA LEU A 96 -14.40 -4.61 20.31
C LEU A 96 -15.58 -3.69 20.67
N ASN A 97 -15.99 -2.83 19.74
CA ASN A 97 -17.15 -1.96 19.94
C ASN A 97 -18.43 -2.79 20.15
N LYS A 98 -18.62 -3.86 19.38
CA LYS A 98 -19.76 -4.77 19.56
C LYS A 98 -19.74 -5.44 20.94
N ALA A 99 -18.57 -5.91 21.38
CA ALA A 99 -18.40 -6.51 22.71
C ALA A 99 -18.70 -5.49 23.83
N ILE A 100 -18.24 -4.25 23.69
CA ILE A 100 -18.53 -3.16 24.64
C ILE A 100 -20.03 -2.88 24.71
N SER A 101 -20.71 -2.78 23.57
CA SER A 101 -22.17 -2.54 23.55
C SER A 101 -22.95 -3.67 24.22
N LEU A 102 -22.54 -4.93 24.00
CA LEU A 102 -23.15 -6.09 24.67
C LEU A 102 -22.92 -6.04 26.20
N ALA A 103 -21.69 -5.76 26.64
CA ALA A 103 -21.37 -5.64 28.05
C ALA A 103 -22.16 -4.50 28.72
N GLN A 104 -22.32 -3.36 28.04
CA GLN A 104 -23.14 -2.25 28.54
C GLN A 104 -24.61 -2.64 28.71
N GLN A 105 -25.18 -3.39 27.75
CA GLN A 105 -26.54 -3.88 27.83
C GLN A 105 -26.72 -4.86 29.01
N GLU A 106 -25.75 -5.75 29.22
CA GLU A 106 -25.77 -6.70 30.34
C GLU A 106 -25.70 -5.98 31.69
N ILE A 107 -24.83 -4.97 31.82
CA ILE A 107 -24.73 -4.14 33.03
C ILE A 107 -26.06 -3.44 33.33
N LEU A 108 -26.70 -2.86 32.31
CA LEU A 108 -28.01 -2.22 32.47
C LEU A 108 -29.08 -3.20 32.94
N HIS A 109 -29.13 -4.39 32.33
CA HIS A 109 -30.07 -5.44 32.72
C HIS A 109 -29.84 -5.92 34.16
N LEU A 110 -28.59 -6.17 34.54
CA LEU A 110 -28.22 -6.57 35.90
C LEU A 110 -28.57 -5.48 36.93
N SER A 111 -28.32 -4.22 36.60
CA SER A 111 -28.66 -3.07 37.46
C SER A 111 -30.17 -2.98 37.70
N GLN A 112 -30.98 -3.10 36.64
CA GLN A 112 -32.45 -3.12 36.74
C GLN A 112 -32.95 -4.31 37.56
N SER A 113 -32.42 -5.51 37.31
CA SER A 113 -32.78 -6.71 38.07
C SER A 113 -32.44 -6.59 39.55
N SER A 114 -31.27 -6.02 39.88
CA SER A 114 -30.84 -5.77 41.25
C SER A 114 -31.76 -4.78 41.96
N SER A 115 -32.10 -3.66 41.31
CA SER A 115 -33.03 -2.66 41.85
C SER A 115 -34.40 -3.28 42.16
N LEU A 116 -34.95 -4.07 41.25
CA LEU A 116 -36.23 -4.76 41.46
C LEU A 116 -36.17 -5.73 42.65
N LYS A 117 -35.09 -6.51 42.77
CA LYS A 117 -34.91 -7.43 43.90
C LYS A 117 -34.81 -6.69 45.23
N ASN A 118 -34.11 -5.56 45.27
CA ASN A 118 -34.03 -4.73 46.48
C ASN A 118 -35.39 -4.19 46.90
N GLN A 119 -36.19 -3.69 45.95
CA GLN A 119 -37.57 -3.24 46.24
C GLN A 119 -38.43 -4.38 46.80
N GLN A 120 -38.32 -5.59 46.24
CA GLN A 120 -39.03 -6.76 46.76
C GLN A 120 -38.56 -7.15 48.17
N LEU A 121 -37.27 -7.01 48.46
CA LEU A 121 -36.71 -7.27 49.78
C LEU A 121 -37.25 -6.27 50.81
N GLU A 122 -37.24 -4.98 50.48
CA GLU A 122 -37.78 -3.91 51.33
C GLU A 122 -39.27 -4.13 51.63
N ALA A 123 -40.07 -4.49 50.62
CA ALA A 123 -41.48 -4.81 50.80
C ALA A 123 -41.69 -5.98 51.77
N ARG A 124 -40.92 -7.07 51.62
CA ARG A 124 -40.99 -8.21 52.54
C ARG A 124 -40.55 -7.87 53.96
N LEU A 125 -39.53 -7.04 54.12
CA LEU A 125 -39.08 -6.57 55.44
C LEU A 125 -40.17 -5.74 56.14
N LEU A 126 -40.89 -4.90 55.38
CA LEU A 126 -42.03 -4.15 55.89
C LEU A 126 -43.16 -5.09 56.34
N ASP A 127 -43.50 -6.10 55.53
CA ASP A 127 -44.52 -7.09 55.89
C ASP A 127 -44.16 -7.86 57.18
N ILE A 128 -42.91 -8.30 57.31
CA ILE A 128 -42.42 -8.97 58.52
C ILE A 128 -42.53 -8.04 59.74
N SER A 129 -42.17 -6.77 59.58
CA SER A 129 -42.24 -5.78 60.67
C SER A 129 -43.69 -5.54 61.10
N ASN A 130 -44.62 -5.45 60.14
CA ASN A 130 -46.05 -5.31 60.42
C ASN A 130 -46.62 -6.55 61.13
N LEU A 131 -46.22 -7.75 60.73
CA LEU A 131 -46.62 -8.99 61.39
C LEU A 131 -46.10 -9.05 62.83
N LYS A 132 -44.83 -8.68 63.05
CA LYS A 132 -44.24 -8.60 64.39
C LYS A 132 -45.02 -7.65 65.30
N TYR A 133 -45.41 -6.49 64.79
CA TYR A 133 -46.22 -5.52 65.54
C TYR A 133 -47.58 -6.10 65.94
N LYS A 134 -48.27 -6.81 65.04
CA LYS A 134 -49.57 -7.45 65.33
C LYS A 134 -49.49 -8.60 66.35
N LEU A 135 -48.31 -9.18 66.55
CA LEU A 135 -48.06 -10.28 67.47
C LEU A 135 -47.54 -9.82 68.85
N SER A 136 -47.20 -8.54 69.00
CA SER A 136 -46.73 -7.94 70.26
C SER A 136 -47.89 -7.27 71.00
#